data_AF-A0A5C3NBM1-F1
#
_entry.id   AF-A0A5C3NBM1-F1
#
_cell.length_a   1.000
_cell.length_b   1.000
_cell.length_c   1.000
_cell.angle_alpha   90.00
_cell.angle_beta   90.00
_cell.angle_gamma   90.00
#
_symmetry.space_group_name_H-M   'P 1'
#
loop_
_entity.id
_entity.type
_entity.pdbx_description
1 polymer ?
#
loop_
_entity_poly.entity_id
_entity_poly.type
_entity_poly.pdbx_seq_one_letter_code
_entity_poly.pdbx_strand_id
1 'polypeptide(L)'
;MSDGGIPVELQSWISLLEGLRAIQYSAFASFTFIVWDVCITLDQEVKYIWSQPATSPLKWLFLFNRYFAVVIQLIFLLDYNGVLLVLGGSTHVCRLWFTLQSLAIQALTSAAEVMLGIRVYALYNRSRTMGIVLAALFGAELLSVVPIYATEIPRMPFSILCSPLPSQPTVSFFAYVVAGWGRTPIIVTLLRDGSWSFILQFAMVLINTTFNTVFGTFRGCEASVYVLVNPFSHALRLSIPRTVGK
;
A
#
# COMPACT_ATOMS: atom_id res chain seq x y z
N MET A 1 -37.07 24.77 -21.02
CA MET A 1 -36.09 24.36 -19.99
C MET A 1 -36.04 22.84 -20.04
N SER A 2 -35.02 22.31 -20.72
CA SER A 2 -34.83 20.87 -20.90
C SER A 2 -33.72 20.49 -19.92
N ASP A 3 -34.08 19.80 -18.86
CA ASP A 3 -33.12 19.27 -17.91
C ASP A 3 -32.31 18.19 -18.63
N GLY A 4 -31.14 18.61 -19.15
CA GLY A 4 -30.13 17.76 -19.77
C GLY A 4 -29.42 16.88 -18.74
N GLY A 5 -30.19 16.11 -17.99
CA GLY A 5 -29.68 15.08 -17.09
C GLY A 5 -28.99 14.00 -17.90
N ILE A 6 -27.69 13.83 -17.69
CA ILE A 6 -26.90 12.73 -18.25
C ILE A 6 -27.55 11.41 -17.78
N PRO A 7 -27.80 10.42 -18.67
CA PRO A 7 -28.35 9.13 -18.25
C PRO A 7 -27.43 8.47 -17.22
N VAL A 8 -28.02 7.89 -16.17
CA VAL A 8 -27.33 7.35 -14.98
C VAL A 8 -26.23 6.34 -15.34
N GLU A 9 -26.39 5.60 -16.44
CA GLU A 9 -25.37 4.68 -16.97
C GLU A 9 -24.12 5.39 -17.51
N LEU A 10 -24.26 6.54 -18.17
CA LEU A 10 -23.11 7.26 -18.71
C LEU A 10 -22.26 7.86 -17.58
N GLN A 11 -22.91 8.29 -16.49
CA GLN A 11 -22.22 8.83 -15.32
C GLN A 11 -21.34 7.77 -14.61
N SER A 12 -21.80 6.51 -14.55
CA SER A 12 -21.01 5.42 -13.98
C SER A 12 -19.79 5.09 -14.86
N TRP A 13 -19.95 5.07 -16.19
CA TRP A 13 -18.82 4.85 -17.10
C TRP A 13 -17.77 5.97 -17.04
N ILE A 14 -18.18 7.23 -16.93
CA ILE A 14 -17.24 8.36 -16.81
C ILE A 14 -16.40 8.24 -15.52
N SER A 15 -17.06 8.01 -14.38
CA SER A 15 -16.36 7.88 -13.09
C SER A 15 -15.42 6.67 -13.05
N LEU A 16 -15.80 5.56 -13.71
CA LEU A 16 -14.91 4.41 -13.89
C LEU A 16 -13.66 4.79 -14.72
N LEU A 17 -13.84 5.42 -15.88
CA LEU A 17 -12.71 5.80 -16.76
C LEU A 17 -11.74 6.79 -16.08
N GLU A 18 -12.26 7.73 -15.31
CA GLU A 18 -11.44 8.65 -14.52
C GLU A 18 -10.61 7.90 -13.47
N GLY A 19 -11.22 6.94 -12.78
CA GLY A 19 -10.53 6.07 -11.82
C GLY A 19 -9.41 5.26 -12.47
N LEU A 20 -9.67 4.64 -13.62
CA LEU A 20 -8.65 3.87 -14.36
C LEU A 20 -7.45 4.73 -14.74
N ARG A 21 -7.72 5.93 -15.27
CA ARG A 21 -6.67 6.86 -15.69
C ARG A 21 -5.81 7.30 -14.50
N ALA A 22 -6.42 7.56 -13.35
CA ALA A 22 -5.69 7.90 -12.13
C ALA A 22 -4.79 6.74 -11.65
N ILE A 23 -5.27 5.50 -11.71
CA ILE A 23 -4.49 4.30 -11.37
C ILE A 23 -3.30 4.15 -12.31
N GLN A 24 -3.50 4.27 -13.62
CA GLN A 24 -2.41 4.17 -14.59
C GLN A 24 -1.34 5.23 -14.37
N TYR A 25 -1.72 6.50 -14.23
CA TYR A 25 -0.75 7.58 -14.00
C TYR A 25 0.01 7.43 -12.68
N SER A 26 -0.68 7.04 -11.61
CA SER A 26 -0.03 6.81 -10.31
C SER A 26 0.91 5.61 -10.35
N ALA A 27 0.56 4.54 -11.08
CA ALA A 27 1.42 3.39 -11.27
C ALA A 27 2.71 3.74 -12.03
N PHE A 28 2.60 4.52 -13.12
CA PHE A 28 3.77 5.01 -13.87
C PHE A 28 4.64 5.93 -13.02
N ALA A 29 4.04 6.87 -12.28
CA ALA A 29 4.77 7.78 -11.41
C ALA A 29 5.53 7.02 -10.31
N SER A 30 4.85 6.07 -9.64
CA SER A 30 5.45 5.22 -8.60
C SER A 30 6.60 4.37 -9.15
N PHE A 31 6.40 3.70 -10.29
CA PHE A 31 7.44 2.91 -10.94
C PHE A 31 8.67 3.75 -11.29
N THR A 32 8.45 4.92 -11.90
CA THR A 32 9.53 5.83 -12.28
C THR A 32 10.30 6.29 -11.05
N PHE A 33 9.61 6.61 -9.96
CA PHE A 33 10.25 7.04 -8.73
C PHE A 33 11.11 5.96 -8.09
N ILE A 34 10.62 4.72 -8.02
CA ILE A 34 11.39 3.59 -7.49
C ILE A 34 12.60 3.27 -8.37
N VAL A 35 12.43 3.23 -9.69
CA VAL A 35 13.55 2.99 -10.62
C VAL A 35 14.58 4.12 -10.52
N TRP A 36 14.12 5.37 -10.43
CA TRP A 36 15.00 6.53 -10.24
C TRP A 36 15.81 6.41 -8.95
N ASP A 37 15.17 6.11 -7.82
CA ASP A 37 15.83 5.88 -6.53
C ASP A 37 16.90 4.79 -6.65
N VAL A 38 16.58 3.72 -7.39
CA VAL A 38 17.53 2.64 -7.66
C VAL A 38 18.75 3.20 -8.40
N CYS A 39 18.54 3.82 -9.55
CA CYS A 39 19.61 4.35 -10.40
C CYS A 39 20.58 5.28 -9.66
N ILE A 40 20.06 6.22 -8.85
CA ILE A 40 20.92 7.21 -8.17
C ILE A 40 21.76 6.62 -7.03
N THR A 41 21.32 5.51 -6.43
CA THR A 41 22.02 4.89 -5.29
C THR A 41 22.85 3.66 -5.70
N LEU A 42 22.72 3.15 -6.93
CA LEU A 42 23.44 1.97 -7.42
C LEU A 42 24.97 2.04 -7.20
N ASP A 43 25.60 3.19 -7.44
CA ASP A 43 27.06 3.35 -7.27
C ASP A 43 27.51 3.06 -5.83
N GLN A 44 26.75 3.59 -4.87
CA GLN A 44 26.97 3.33 -3.45
C GLN A 44 26.65 1.87 -3.09
N GLU A 45 25.61 1.29 -3.68
CA GLU A 45 25.25 -0.10 -3.40
C GLU A 45 26.33 -1.09 -3.83
N VAL A 46 26.86 -0.93 -5.04
CA VAL A 46 27.91 -1.80 -5.56
C VAL A 46 29.15 -1.72 -4.65
N LYS A 47 29.50 -0.52 -4.19
CA LYS A 47 30.63 -0.33 -3.29
C LYS A 47 30.40 -0.91 -1.89
N TYR A 48 29.25 -0.66 -1.27
CA TYR A 48 29.03 -0.92 0.16
C TYR A 48 28.26 -2.20 0.47
N ILE A 49 27.40 -2.66 -0.43
CA ILE A 49 26.49 -3.80 -0.20
C ILE A 49 27.00 -5.03 -0.94
N TRP A 50 27.42 -4.88 -2.19
CA TRP A 50 27.90 -6.01 -2.98
C TRP A 50 29.24 -6.53 -2.44
N SER A 51 30.10 -5.63 -1.96
CA SER A 51 31.37 -5.98 -1.31
C SER A 51 31.22 -6.65 0.06
N GLN A 52 30.03 -6.67 0.68
CA GLN A 52 29.83 -7.36 1.95
C GLN A 52 29.82 -8.89 1.78
N PRO A 53 30.31 -9.64 2.80
CA PRO A 53 30.30 -11.09 2.77
C PRO A 53 28.88 -11.63 2.60
N ALA A 54 28.73 -12.68 1.79
CA ALA A 54 27.45 -13.30 1.46
C ALA A 54 26.73 -13.95 2.67
N THR A 55 27.43 -14.07 3.80
CA THR A 55 26.92 -14.63 5.06
C THR A 55 26.05 -13.66 5.85
N SER A 56 26.04 -12.36 5.53
CA SER A 56 25.22 -11.37 6.23
C SER A 56 23.76 -11.44 5.79
N PRO A 57 22.79 -11.75 6.67
CA PRO A 57 21.37 -11.82 6.31
C PRO A 57 20.81 -10.46 5.90
N LEU A 58 21.37 -9.37 6.43
CA LEU A 58 20.97 -8.00 6.10
C LEU A 58 21.18 -7.66 4.62
N LYS A 59 22.20 -8.25 3.98
CA LYS A 59 22.48 -8.05 2.55
C LYS A 59 21.33 -8.57 1.70
N TRP A 60 20.93 -9.81 1.94
CA TRP A 60 19.84 -10.46 1.20
C TRP A 60 18.50 -9.79 1.45
N LEU A 61 18.24 -9.39 2.69
CA LEU A 61 16.99 -8.75 3.06
C LEU A 61 16.84 -7.36 2.42
N PHE A 62 17.93 -6.60 2.36
CA PHE A 62 17.99 -5.33 1.64
C PHE A 62 17.79 -5.52 0.12
N LEU A 63 18.53 -6.45 -0.49
CA LEU A 63 18.41 -6.72 -1.93
C LEU A 63 17.00 -7.22 -2.27
N PHE A 64 16.43 -8.11 -1.46
CA PHE A 64 15.06 -8.57 -1.62
C PHE A 64 14.10 -7.39 -1.61
N ASN A 65 14.10 -6.55 -0.57
CA ASN A 65 13.15 -5.45 -0.45
C ASN A 65 13.19 -4.49 -1.66
N ARG A 66 14.38 -4.21 -2.19
CA ARG A 66 14.54 -3.25 -3.28
C ARG A 66 14.23 -3.83 -4.65
N TYR A 67 14.86 -4.96 -5.02
CA TYR A 67 14.70 -5.53 -6.35
C TYR A 67 13.33 -6.22 -6.50
N PHE A 68 12.81 -6.83 -5.43
CA PHE A 68 11.45 -7.38 -5.44
C PHE A 68 10.40 -6.29 -5.61
N ALA A 69 10.56 -5.13 -4.95
CA ALA A 69 9.64 -4.00 -5.12
C ALA A 69 9.59 -3.49 -6.57
N VAL A 70 10.75 -3.36 -7.23
CA VAL A 70 10.83 -2.97 -8.64
C VAL A 70 10.08 -3.96 -9.53
N VAL A 71 10.31 -5.27 -9.32
CA VAL A 71 9.68 -6.33 -10.12
C VAL A 71 8.17 -6.35 -9.92
N ILE A 72 7.68 -6.26 -8.68
CA ILE A 72 6.25 -6.23 -8.38
C ILE A 72 5.58 -4.97 -8.96
N GLN A 73 6.22 -3.80 -8.82
CA GLN A 73 5.68 -2.55 -9.38
C GLN A 73 5.63 -2.60 -10.91
N LEU A 74 6.61 -3.25 -11.57
CA LEU A 74 6.59 -3.49 -13.01
C LEU A 74 5.44 -4.41 -13.42
N ILE A 75 5.22 -5.51 -12.68
CA ILE A 75 4.11 -6.44 -12.93
C ILE A 75 2.76 -5.71 -12.84
N PHE A 76 2.55 -4.90 -11.79
CA PHE A 76 1.33 -4.11 -11.65
C PHE A 76 1.19 -3.07 -12.77
N LEU A 77 2.28 -2.42 -13.17
CA LEU A 77 2.26 -1.48 -14.29
C LEU A 77 1.79 -2.16 -15.58
N LEU A 78 2.32 -3.35 -15.89
CA LEU A 78 1.94 -4.12 -17.08
C LEU A 78 0.47 -4.56 -17.03
N ASP A 79 -0.02 -4.91 -15.85
CA ASP A 79 -1.42 -5.29 -15.62
C ASP A 79 -2.38 -4.09 -15.82
N TYR A 80 -2.10 -2.94 -15.19
CA TYR A 80 -2.94 -1.74 -15.33
C TYR A 80 -2.97 -1.16 -16.75
N ASN A 81 -1.95 -1.45 -17.57
CA ASN A 81 -1.92 -1.09 -18.99
C ASN A 81 -2.57 -2.14 -19.89
N GLY A 82 -3.08 -3.24 -19.34
CA GLY A 82 -3.74 -4.31 -20.09
C GLY A 82 -2.78 -5.22 -20.87
N VAL A 83 -1.47 -5.12 -20.64
CA VAL A 83 -0.46 -5.96 -21.32
C VAL A 83 -0.48 -7.38 -20.78
N LEU A 84 -0.65 -7.53 -19.46
CA LEU A 84 -0.68 -8.84 -18.80
C LEU A 84 -2.02 -9.58 -19.02
N LEU A 85 -3.03 -8.90 -19.61
CA LEU A 85 -4.36 -9.42 -19.93
C LEU A 85 -4.97 -10.29 -18.81
N VAL A 86 -4.79 -9.90 -17.54
CA VAL A 86 -5.54 -10.48 -16.41
C VAL A 86 -6.95 -9.88 -16.43
N LEU A 87 -7.67 -10.09 -17.53
CA LEU A 87 -9.05 -9.69 -17.67
C LEU A 87 -9.93 -10.72 -16.96
N GLY A 88 -10.86 -10.22 -16.14
CA GLY A 88 -11.73 -10.98 -15.25
C GLY A 88 -12.72 -11.91 -15.95
N GLY A 89 -12.22 -12.92 -16.66
CA GLY A 89 -13.02 -14.00 -17.23
C GLY A 89 -13.51 -15.00 -16.17
N SER A 90 -12.87 -15.05 -14.99
CA SER A 90 -13.25 -15.96 -13.89
C SER A 90 -12.89 -15.38 -12.52
N THR A 91 -13.83 -15.49 -11.57
CA THR A 91 -13.66 -15.08 -10.16
C THR A 91 -12.45 -15.75 -9.50
N HIS A 92 -12.07 -16.95 -9.95
CA HIS A 92 -10.90 -17.66 -9.42
C HIS A 92 -9.58 -16.99 -9.79
N VAL A 93 -9.44 -16.54 -11.05
CA VAL A 93 -8.24 -15.83 -11.53
C VAL A 93 -8.09 -14.52 -10.78
N CYS A 94 -9.21 -13.80 -10.63
CA CYS A 94 -9.33 -12.56 -9.90
C CYS A 94 -8.90 -12.69 -8.44
N ARG A 95 -9.37 -13.75 -7.77
CA ARG A 95 -9.02 -14.06 -6.39
C ARG A 95 -7.54 -14.40 -6.26
N LEU A 96 -7.00 -15.21 -7.18
CA LEU A 96 -5.58 -15.59 -7.17
C LEU A 96 -4.70 -14.36 -7.37
N TRP A 97 -5.04 -13.51 -8.33
CA TRP A 97 -4.32 -12.27 -8.62
C TRP A 97 -4.28 -11.35 -7.40
N PHE A 98 -5.46 -11.09 -6.81
CA PHE A 98 -5.55 -10.28 -5.60
C PHE A 98 -4.73 -10.89 -4.46
N THR A 99 -4.82 -12.20 -4.23
CA THR A 99 -4.03 -12.88 -3.20
C THR A 99 -2.53 -12.73 -3.42
N LEU A 100 -2.06 -12.86 -4.67
CA LEU A 100 -0.64 -12.67 -5.00
C LEU A 100 -0.19 -11.23 -4.77
N GLN A 101 -1.02 -10.25 -5.14
CA GLN A 101 -0.77 -8.84 -4.87
C GLN A 101 -0.64 -8.57 -3.36
N SER A 102 -1.57 -9.10 -2.56
CA SER A 102 -1.56 -8.94 -1.10
C SER A 102 -0.32 -9.55 -0.45
N LEU A 103 0.01 -10.78 -0.85
CA LEU A 103 1.19 -11.49 -0.35
C LEU A 103 2.49 -10.77 -0.72
N ALA A 104 2.58 -10.20 -1.92
CA ALA A 104 3.75 -9.44 -2.35
C ALA A 104 3.94 -8.16 -1.51
N ILE A 105 2.86 -7.42 -1.25
CA ILE A 105 2.89 -6.22 -0.40
C ILE A 105 3.28 -6.60 1.02
N GLN A 106 2.66 -7.64 1.60
CA GLN A 106 3.01 -8.11 2.95
C GLN A 106 4.47 -8.57 3.05
N ALA A 107 4.99 -9.26 2.03
CA ALA A 107 6.38 -9.69 2.01
C ALA A 107 7.36 -8.49 2.00
N LEU A 108 7.05 -7.44 1.24
CA LEU A 108 7.84 -6.20 1.24
C LEU A 108 7.79 -5.49 2.59
N THR A 109 6.59 -5.32 3.15
CA THR A 109 6.40 -4.66 4.45
C THR A 109 7.11 -5.40 5.57
N SER A 110 6.93 -6.72 5.65
CA SER A 110 7.59 -7.56 6.66
C SER A 110 9.12 -7.55 6.51
N ALA A 111 9.65 -7.52 5.28
CA ALA A 111 11.08 -7.35 5.06
C ALA A 111 11.56 -5.98 5.57
N ALA A 112 10.84 -4.89 5.28
CA ALA A 112 11.17 -3.57 5.77
C ALA A 112 11.17 -3.49 7.31
N GLU A 113 10.19 -4.10 7.96
CA GLU A 113 10.07 -4.21 9.42
C GLU A 113 11.24 -4.96 10.04
N VAL A 114 11.61 -6.10 9.47
CA VAL A 114 12.76 -6.88 9.94
C VAL A 114 14.05 -6.08 9.79
N MET A 115 14.25 -5.37 8.66
CA MET A 115 15.44 -4.50 8.49
C MET A 115 15.51 -3.43 9.59
N LEU A 116 14.40 -2.76 9.86
CA LEU A 116 14.35 -1.67 10.83
C LEU A 116 14.45 -2.19 12.26
N GLY A 117 13.83 -3.32 12.56
CA GLY A 117 13.96 -4.02 13.83
C GLY A 117 15.40 -4.42 14.14
N ILE A 118 16.14 -4.96 13.15
CA ILE A 118 17.57 -5.29 13.33
C ILE A 118 18.40 -4.02 13.60
N ARG A 119 18.13 -2.93 12.88
CA ARG A 119 18.82 -1.64 13.09
C ARG A 119 18.56 -1.06 14.49
N VAL A 120 17.31 -1.10 14.96
CA VAL A 120 16.94 -0.63 16.31
C VAL A 120 17.59 -1.53 17.38
N TYR A 121 17.59 -2.85 17.18
CA TYR A 121 18.26 -3.79 18.09
C TYR A 121 19.77 -3.52 18.20
N ALA A 122 20.42 -3.18 17.08
CA ALA A 122 21.82 -2.77 17.08
C ALA A 122 22.05 -1.44 17.81
N LEU A 123 21.17 -0.45 17.63
CA LEU A 123 21.24 0.85 18.30
C LEU A 123 21.07 0.73 19.83
N TYR A 124 20.20 -0.18 20.28
CA TYR A 124 19.98 -0.48 21.71
C TYR A 124 21.00 -1.46 22.30
N ASN A 125 22.23 -1.42 21.80
CA ASN A 125 23.37 -2.22 22.27
C ASN A 125 23.04 -3.72 22.45
N ARG A 126 22.24 -4.28 21.52
CA ARG A 126 21.81 -5.69 21.54
C ARG A 126 21.08 -6.13 22.82
N SER A 127 20.42 -5.21 23.51
CA SER A 127 19.60 -5.53 24.70
C SER A 127 18.51 -6.56 24.36
N ARG A 128 18.54 -7.71 25.05
CA ARG A 128 17.58 -8.81 24.82
C ARG A 128 16.13 -8.38 25.01
N THR A 129 15.86 -7.46 25.94
CA THR A 129 14.52 -6.92 26.16
C THR A 129 13.97 -6.25 24.91
N MET A 130 14.77 -5.40 24.26
CA MET A 130 14.34 -4.72 23.04
C MET A 130 14.14 -5.72 21.89
N GLY A 131 15.02 -6.72 21.78
CA GLY A 131 14.85 -7.80 20.80
C GLY A 131 13.55 -8.59 20.99
N ILE A 132 13.20 -8.93 22.24
CA ILE A 132 11.95 -9.64 22.56
C ILE A 132 10.73 -8.76 22.26
N VAL A 133 10.77 -7.47 22.63
CA VAL A 133 9.66 -6.54 22.34
C VAL A 133 9.43 -6.42 20.84
N LEU A 134 10.50 -6.22 20.05
CA LEU A 134 10.39 -6.13 18.59
C LEU A 134 9.90 -7.44 17.96
N ALA A 135 10.39 -8.58 18.42
CA ALA A 135 9.94 -9.89 17.95
C ALA A 135 8.47 -10.17 18.32
N ALA A 136 8.03 -9.77 19.51
CA ALA A 136 6.65 -9.91 19.96
C ALA A 136 5.70 -9.04 19.13
N LEU A 137 6.08 -7.80 18.82
CA LEU A 137 5.30 -6.91 17.96
C LEU A 137 5.16 -7.47 16.55
N PHE A 138 6.26 -7.91 15.94
CA PHE A 138 6.24 -8.54 14.62
C PHE A 138 5.43 -9.84 14.60
N GLY A 139 5.57 -10.68 15.64
CA GLY A 139 4.77 -11.89 15.78
C GLY A 139 3.27 -11.60 15.93
N ALA A 140 2.89 -10.59 16.71
CA ALA A 140 1.50 -10.18 16.88
C ALA A 140 0.89 -9.71 15.55
N GLU A 141 1.65 -8.98 14.74
CA GLU A 141 1.22 -8.60 13.39
C GLU A 141 0.92 -9.82 12.53
N LEU A 142 1.89 -10.74 12.37
CA LEU A 142 1.71 -11.93 11.54
C LEU A 142 0.52 -12.79 12.00
N LEU A 143 0.34 -12.94 13.31
CA LEU A 143 -0.76 -13.68 13.90
C LEU A 143 -2.13 -13.04 13.62
N SER A 144 -2.19 -11.71 13.51
CA SER A 144 -3.43 -11.00 13.17
C SER A 144 -3.73 -11.04 11.67
N VAL A 145 -2.70 -10.89 10.82
CA VAL A 145 -2.86 -10.70 9.38
C VAL A 145 -3.22 -12.00 8.63
N VAL A 146 -2.61 -13.13 8.98
CA VAL A 146 -2.82 -14.39 8.27
C VAL A 146 -4.28 -14.88 8.33
N PRO A 147 -4.95 -14.90 9.51
CA PRO A 147 -6.36 -15.29 9.60
C PRO A 147 -7.27 -14.35 8.82
N ILE A 148 -7.00 -13.04 8.84
CA ILE A 148 -7.77 -12.05 8.09
C ILE A 148 -7.73 -12.37 6.60
N TYR A 149 -6.56 -12.61 6.01
CA TYR A 149 -6.49 -12.99 4.60
C TYR A 149 -7.26 -14.30 4.32
N ALA A 150 -7.12 -15.30 5.19
CA ALA A 150 -7.79 -16.59 5.01
C ALA A 150 -9.33 -16.49 5.08
N THR A 151 -9.88 -15.63 5.93
CA THR A 151 -11.33 -15.49 6.11
C THR A 151 -11.97 -14.49 5.14
N GLU A 152 -11.25 -13.42 4.81
CA GLU A 152 -11.80 -12.31 4.04
C GLU A 152 -11.76 -12.55 2.53
N ILE A 153 -10.64 -13.03 1.98
CA ILE A 153 -10.46 -13.28 0.55
C ILE A 153 -11.60 -14.14 -0.08
N PRO A 154 -12.05 -15.25 0.53
CA PRO A 154 -13.08 -16.08 -0.11
C PRO A 154 -14.46 -15.41 -0.17
N ARG A 155 -14.70 -14.38 0.65
CA ARG A 155 -15.99 -13.69 0.77
C ARG A 155 -16.07 -12.39 -0.06
N MET A 156 -14.97 -11.92 -0.65
CA MET A 156 -14.97 -10.65 -1.38
C MET A 156 -15.61 -10.74 -2.77
N PRO A 157 -16.55 -9.84 -3.12
CA PRO A 157 -16.98 -9.64 -4.50
C PRO A 157 -15.92 -8.83 -5.27
N PHE A 158 -15.61 -9.25 -6.49
CA PHE A 158 -14.62 -8.61 -7.36
C PHE A 158 -15.28 -7.93 -8.55
N SER A 159 -14.67 -6.83 -9.00
CA SER A 159 -15.05 -6.12 -10.22
C SER A 159 -14.45 -6.80 -11.47
N ILE A 160 -14.83 -6.35 -12.66
CA ILE A 160 -14.24 -6.80 -13.93
C ILE A 160 -12.72 -6.52 -14.03
N LEU A 161 -12.24 -5.56 -13.23
CA LEU A 161 -10.84 -5.15 -13.13
C LEU A 161 -10.10 -5.84 -11.97
N CYS A 162 -10.69 -6.88 -11.40
CA CYS A 162 -10.12 -7.62 -10.28
C CYS A 162 -9.73 -6.79 -9.07
N SER A 163 -10.43 -5.68 -8.89
CA SER A 163 -10.45 -4.90 -7.65
C SER A 163 -11.61 -5.33 -6.77
N PRO A 164 -11.43 -5.40 -5.43
CA PRO A 164 -12.52 -5.66 -4.50
C PRO A 164 -13.52 -4.51 -4.54
N LEU A 165 -14.82 -4.82 -4.59
CA LEU A 165 -15.84 -3.75 -4.50
C LEU A 165 -15.87 -3.19 -3.08
N PRO A 166 -15.83 -1.86 -2.92
CA PRO A 166 -15.88 -1.25 -1.61
C PRO A 166 -17.23 -1.52 -0.95
N SER A 167 -17.22 -1.99 0.30
CA SER A 167 -18.43 -2.08 1.09
C SER A 167 -18.82 -0.70 1.64
N GLN A 168 -20.12 -0.41 1.78
CA GLN A 168 -20.66 0.81 2.41
C GLN A 168 -19.90 1.23 3.68
N PRO A 169 -19.65 0.34 4.65
CA PRO A 169 -18.96 0.74 5.88
C PRO A 169 -17.47 1.04 5.64
N THR A 170 -16.82 0.45 4.62
CA THR A 170 -15.44 0.78 4.21
C THR A 170 -15.33 2.21 3.72
N VAL A 171 -16.26 2.64 2.87
CA VAL A 171 -16.28 4.02 2.37
C VAL A 171 -16.47 5.00 3.52
N SER A 172 -17.37 4.71 4.45
CA SER A 172 -17.63 5.55 5.63
C SER A 172 -16.42 5.63 6.55
N PHE A 173 -15.76 4.50 6.87
CA PHE A 173 -14.56 4.50 7.70
C PHE A 173 -13.47 5.40 7.12
N PHE A 174 -13.15 5.23 5.83
CA PHE A 174 -12.14 6.09 5.21
C PHE A 174 -12.59 7.54 5.12
N ALA A 175 -13.87 7.82 4.90
CA ALA A 175 -14.38 9.18 4.94
C ALA A 175 -14.18 9.82 6.32
N TYR A 176 -14.40 9.08 7.41
CA TYR A 176 -14.11 9.55 8.78
C TYR A 176 -12.62 9.78 9.02
N VAL A 177 -11.77 8.86 8.57
CA VAL A 177 -10.31 9.00 8.66
C VAL A 177 -9.87 10.26 7.91
N VAL A 178 -10.25 10.42 6.64
CA VAL A 178 -9.88 11.57 5.81
C VAL A 178 -10.44 12.89 6.37
N ALA A 179 -11.69 12.88 6.88
CA ALA A 179 -12.27 14.05 7.53
C ALA A 179 -11.49 14.45 8.80
N GLY A 180 -10.95 13.48 9.54
CA GLY A 180 -10.08 13.72 10.69
C GLY A 180 -8.68 14.23 10.32
N TRP A 181 -8.20 13.94 9.10
CA TRP A 181 -6.83 14.22 8.67
C TRP A 181 -6.58 15.66 8.20
N GLY A 182 -7.63 16.42 7.87
CA GLY A 182 -7.50 17.76 7.29
C GLY A 182 -6.86 18.84 8.17
N ARG A 183 -6.54 18.56 9.44
CA ARG A 183 -6.04 19.58 10.41
C ARG A 183 -4.65 19.34 10.97
N THR A 184 -3.99 18.22 10.67
CA THR A 184 -2.69 17.88 11.29
C THR A 184 -1.67 17.51 10.21
N PRO A 185 -0.43 18.05 10.26
CA PRO A 185 0.62 17.75 9.29
C PRO A 185 1.24 16.36 9.55
N ILE A 186 0.39 15.33 9.69
CA ILE A 186 0.79 13.97 10.04
C ILE A 186 1.71 13.40 8.96
N ILE A 187 1.51 13.72 7.69
CA ILE A 187 2.33 13.22 6.57
C ILE A 187 3.78 13.73 6.66
N VAL A 188 3.97 15.01 7.01
CA VAL A 188 5.33 15.58 7.16
C VAL A 188 6.00 15.03 8.40
N THR A 189 5.24 14.82 9.48
CA THR A 189 5.72 14.15 10.70
C THR A 189 6.04 12.66 10.44
N LEU A 190 5.25 11.99 9.60
CA LEU A 190 5.43 10.58 9.23
C LEU A 190 6.64 10.35 8.34
N LEU A 191 6.88 11.24 7.38
CA LEU A 191 8.08 11.19 6.53
C LEU A 191 9.35 11.52 7.31
N ARG A 192 9.24 12.31 8.39
CA ARG A 192 10.37 12.69 9.24
C ARG A 192 10.81 11.56 10.17
N ASP A 193 9.86 10.85 10.77
CA ASP A 193 10.13 9.80 11.74
C ASP A 193 9.54 8.47 11.25
N GLY A 194 10.24 7.79 10.35
CA GLY A 194 9.83 6.51 9.76
C GLY A 194 9.55 5.37 10.76
N SER A 195 9.73 5.59 12.06
CA SER A 195 9.31 4.66 13.12
C SER A 195 7.81 4.75 13.46
N TRP A 196 7.15 5.90 13.24
CA TRP A 196 5.71 6.06 13.50
C TRP A 196 4.84 5.30 12.51
N SER A 197 5.33 5.03 11.30
CA SER A 197 4.60 4.25 10.31
C SER A 197 4.27 2.85 10.83
N PHE A 198 5.16 2.22 11.62
CA PHE A 198 4.92 0.90 12.21
C PHE A 198 3.85 0.92 13.29
N ILE A 199 3.86 1.93 14.15
CA ILE A 199 2.86 2.10 15.21
C ILE A 199 1.49 2.35 14.59
N LEU A 200 1.42 3.17 13.54
CA LEU A 200 0.19 3.43 12.82
C LEU A 200 -0.30 2.23 12.03
N GLN A 201 0.60 1.49 11.37
CA GLN A 201 0.26 0.26 10.66
C GLN A 201 -0.36 -0.75 11.62
N PHE A 202 0.31 -1.00 12.75
CA PHE A 202 -0.20 -1.87 13.80
C PHE A 202 -1.53 -1.38 14.39
N ALA A 203 -1.66 -0.09 14.67
CA ALA A 203 -2.90 0.50 15.17
C ALA A 203 -4.05 0.36 14.15
N MET A 204 -3.79 0.59 12.86
CA MET A 204 -4.79 0.40 11.80
C MET A 204 -5.22 -1.06 11.70
N VAL A 205 -4.28 -2.01 11.74
CA VAL A 205 -4.59 -3.45 11.71
C VAL A 205 -5.41 -3.85 12.94
N LEU A 206 -5.05 -3.37 14.14
CA LEU A 206 -5.80 -3.64 15.38
C LEU A 206 -7.21 -3.05 15.36
N ILE A 207 -7.34 -1.79 14.93
CA ILE A 207 -8.63 -1.12 14.79
C ILE A 207 -9.49 -1.91 13.81
N ASN A 208 -8.93 -2.26 12.65
CA ASN A 208 -9.67 -3.01 11.64
C ASN A 208 -10.06 -4.40 12.14
N THR A 209 -9.17 -5.12 12.83
CA THR A 209 -9.46 -6.44 13.43
C THR A 209 -10.57 -6.35 14.47
N THR A 210 -10.49 -5.36 15.36
CA THR A 210 -11.48 -5.16 16.43
C THR A 210 -12.83 -4.72 15.86
N PHE A 211 -12.82 -3.87 14.83
CA PHE A 211 -14.04 -3.47 14.15
C PHE A 211 -14.69 -4.64 13.41
N ASN A 212 -13.88 -5.51 12.79
CA ASN A 212 -14.33 -6.75 12.13
C ASN A 212 -14.95 -7.76 13.11
N THR A 213 -14.35 -7.94 14.29
CA THR A 213 -14.87 -8.88 15.30
C THR A 213 -16.13 -8.37 15.99
N VAL A 214 -16.29 -7.05 16.13
CA VAL A 214 -17.44 -6.42 16.82
C VAL A 214 -18.62 -6.15 15.88
N PHE A 215 -18.38 -5.68 14.65
CA PHE A 215 -19.44 -5.25 13.72
C PHE A 215 -19.66 -6.22 12.54
N GLY A 216 -18.87 -7.29 12.44
CA GLY A 216 -18.95 -8.27 11.36
C GLY A 216 -18.00 -7.99 10.18
N THR A 217 -17.88 -8.98 9.29
CA THR A 217 -16.91 -9.10 8.18
C THR A 217 -16.88 -7.87 7.26
N PHE A 218 -15.86 -7.03 7.42
CA PHE A 218 -15.60 -5.81 6.67
C PHE A 218 -14.76 -6.15 5.43
N ARG A 219 -15.43 -6.27 4.29
CA ARG A 219 -14.82 -6.68 3.02
C ARG A 219 -14.04 -5.50 2.42
N GLY A 220 -12.72 -5.62 2.39
CA GLY A 220 -11.81 -4.80 1.58
C GLY A 220 -10.81 -3.99 2.40
N CYS A 221 -9.64 -4.57 2.68
CA CYS A 221 -8.54 -3.87 3.36
C CYS A 221 -7.21 -3.92 2.58
N GLU A 222 -7.27 -3.79 1.25
CA GLU A 222 -6.08 -3.39 0.47
C GLU A 222 -6.30 -2.13 -0.38
N ALA A 223 -7.54 -1.62 -0.43
CA ALA A 223 -7.82 -0.32 -1.04
C ALA A 223 -7.33 0.87 -0.18
N SER A 224 -6.78 0.61 1.01
CA SER A 224 -6.27 1.64 1.94
C SER A 224 -5.21 2.53 1.31
N VAL A 225 -4.37 1.99 0.40
CA VAL A 225 -3.38 2.80 -0.33
C VAL A 225 -4.06 3.73 -1.34
N TYR A 226 -5.11 3.27 -2.02
CA TYR A 226 -5.84 4.08 -3.00
C TYR A 226 -6.65 5.22 -2.36
N VAL A 227 -7.26 4.97 -1.19
CA VAL A 227 -7.98 6.02 -0.44
C VAL A 227 -7.02 6.96 0.29
N LEU A 228 -5.78 6.53 0.56
CA LEU A 228 -4.73 7.44 1.01
C LEU A 228 -4.25 8.34 -0.12
N VAL A 229 -4.09 7.86 -1.36
CA VAL A 229 -3.53 8.66 -2.47
C VAL A 229 -4.55 9.63 -3.09
N ASN A 230 -5.84 9.31 -3.11
CA ASN A 230 -6.86 10.20 -3.70
C ASN A 230 -6.96 11.60 -3.03
N PRO A 231 -6.96 11.74 -1.68
CA PRO A 231 -6.91 13.05 -1.05
C PRO A 231 -5.57 13.79 -1.27
N PHE A 232 -4.47 13.12 -1.61
CA PHE A 232 -3.24 13.80 -2.04
C PHE A 232 -3.41 14.50 -3.38
N SER A 233 -4.23 13.98 -4.30
CA SER A 233 -4.50 14.64 -5.59
C SER A 233 -5.30 15.95 -5.41
N HIS A 234 -6.22 15.97 -4.43
CA HIS A 234 -6.96 17.17 -4.06
C HIS A 234 -6.14 18.15 -3.22
N ALA A 235 -5.29 17.65 -2.31
CA ALA A 235 -4.39 18.49 -1.51
C ALA A 235 -3.26 19.12 -2.35
N LEU A 236 -2.72 18.42 -3.36
CA LEU A 236 -1.76 19.01 -4.30
C LEU A 236 -2.38 20.12 -5.14
N ARG A 237 -3.65 19.98 -5.56
CA ARG A 237 -4.37 21.04 -6.28
C ARG A 237 -4.58 22.31 -5.44
N LEU A 238 -4.57 22.20 -4.10
CA LEU A 238 -4.68 23.33 -3.18
C LEU A 238 -3.31 23.91 -2.75
N SER A 239 -2.22 23.14 -2.85
CA SER A 239 -0.86 23.58 -2.52
C SER A 239 -0.04 24.11 -3.70
N ILE A 240 -0.54 24.05 -4.94
CA ILE A 240 0.08 24.78 -6.05
C ILE A 240 -0.44 26.23 -5.99
N PRO A 241 0.35 27.22 -5.51
CA PRO A 241 -0.01 28.61 -5.70
C PRO A 241 -0.13 28.85 -7.20
N ARG A 242 -1.31 29.28 -7.66
CA ARG A 242 -1.45 29.92 -8.97
C ARG A 242 -0.67 31.23 -8.93
N THR A 243 0.64 31.19 -9.12
CA THR A 243 1.39 32.33 -9.63
C THR A 243 1.14 32.40 -11.13
N VAL A 244 -0.07 32.78 -11.51
CA VAL A 244 -0.32 33.32 -12.84
C VAL A 244 0.15 34.76 -12.81
N GLY A 245 1.33 34.99 -13.39
CA GLY A 245 1.77 36.32 -13.73
C GLY A 245 0.89 36.90 -14.83
N LYS A 246 0.19 37.99 -14.51
CA LYS A 246 0.28 39.31 -15.14
C LYS A 246 -0.72 40.24 -14.46
#